data_AF-F6H3N8-F1
#
_entry.id   AF-F6H3N8-F1
#
_cell.length_a   1.000
_cell.length_b   1.000
_cell.length_c   1.000
_cell.angle_alpha   90.00
_cell.angle_beta   90.00
_cell.angle_gamma   90.00
#
_symmetry.space_group_name_H-M   'P 1'
#
loop_
_entity.id
_entity.type
_entity.pdbx_description
1 polymer ?
#
loop_
_entity_poly.entity_id
_entity_poly.type
_entity_poly.pdbx_seq_one_letter_code
_entity_poly.pdbx_strand_id
1 'polypeptide(L)'
;MVWMNYYLHRVKQTRMWVAVCLCWLCLMFATPKIPHSPKHHLFADMRNFLGVPNTLNVITNYPFLVLGVLGFVLCLSGNSFVISSRAEVWGWALYYAGTTSVAFGSSYYHLKPDDNRVIWDKLPLLMILDCA
;
A
#
# COMPACT_ATOMS: atom_id res chain seq x y z
N MET A 1 10.70 -23.42 -37.27
CA MET A 1 11.65 -22.30 -37.00
C MET A 1 11.03 -21.14 -36.21
N VAL A 2 9.76 -20.75 -36.42
CA VAL A 2 9.10 -19.63 -35.70
C VAL A 2 9.03 -19.82 -34.17
N TRP A 3 8.70 -21.03 -33.70
CA TRP A 3 8.61 -21.36 -32.27
C TRP A 3 9.94 -21.25 -31.51
N MET A 4 11.05 -21.60 -32.17
CA MET A 4 12.39 -21.49 -31.59
C MET A 4 12.77 -20.02 -31.36
N ASN A 5 12.44 -19.14 -32.30
CA ASN A 5 12.70 -17.70 -32.19
C ASN A 5 11.82 -17.04 -31.11
N TYR A 6 10.54 -17.45 -31.00
CA TYR A 6 9.65 -17.00 -29.93
C TYR A 6 10.17 -17.40 -28.54
N TYR A 7 10.59 -18.65 -28.38
CA TYR A 7 11.14 -19.15 -27.13
C TYR A 7 12.44 -18.42 -26.76
N LEU A 8 13.36 -18.25 -27.72
CA LEU A 8 14.60 -17.50 -27.52
C LEU A 8 14.34 -16.04 -27.14
N HIS A 9 13.34 -15.39 -27.75
CA HIS A 9 12.96 -14.01 -27.41
C HIS A 9 12.38 -13.90 -25.99
N ARG A 10 11.48 -14.82 -25.60
CA ARG A 10 10.90 -14.87 -24.26
C ARG A 10 11.96 -15.16 -23.18
N VAL A 11 12.91 -16.05 -23.45
CA VAL A 11 14.04 -16.33 -22.54
C VAL A 11 14.97 -15.12 -22.43
N LYS A 12 15.30 -14.43 -23.52
CA LYS A 12 16.07 -13.19 -23.50
C LYS A 12 15.37 -12.09 -22.70
N GLN A 13 14.06 -11.88 -22.93
CA GLN A 13 13.27 -10.92 -22.16
C GLN A 13 13.23 -11.26 -20.67
N THR A 14 13.00 -12.52 -20.31
CA THR A 14 12.99 -12.95 -18.91
C THR A 14 14.35 -12.70 -18.25
N ARG A 15 15.46 -13.01 -18.92
CA ARG A 15 16.81 -12.72 -18.44
C ARG A 15 17.07 -11.22 -18.27
N MET A 16 16.56 -10.39 -19.18
CA MET A 16 16.66 -8.93 -19.05
C MET A 16 15.86 -8.43 -17.85
N TRP A 17 14.62 -8.89 -17.65
CA TRP A 17 13.81 -8.52 -16.48
C TRP A 17 14.47 -8.94 -15.17
N VAL A 18 14.99 -10.16 -15.10
CA VAL A 18 15.74 -10.64 -13.93
C VAL A 18 16.97 -9.76 -13.69
N ALA A 19 17.74 -9.43 -14.73
CA ALA A 19 18.90 -8.55 -14.60
C ALA A 19 18.53 -7.14 -14.14
N VAL A 20 17.43 -6.57 -14.64
CA VAL A 20 16.91 -5.26 -14.20
C VAL A 20 16.47 -5.32 -12.74
N CYS A 21 15.72 -6.33 -12.32
CA CYS A 21 15.31 -6.50 -10.93
C CYS A 21 16.51 -6.67 -9.99
N LEU A 22 17.50 -7.48 -10.37
CA LEU A 22 18.73 -7.66 -9.59
C LEU A 22 19.53 -6.35 -9.51
N CYS A 23 19.67 -5.63 -10.62
CA CYS A 23 20.33 -4.33 -10.65
C CYS A 23 19.63 -3.33 -9.71
N TRP A 24 18.31 -3.27 -9.77
CA TRP A 24 17.50 -2.41 -8.91
C TRP A 24 17.64 -2.77 -7.42
N LEU A 25 17.57 -4.06 -7.08
CA LEU A 25 17.81 -4.54 -5.70
C LEU A 25 19.23 -4.18 -5.23
N CYS A 26 20.25 -4.39 -6.07
CA CYS A 26 21.62 -4.00 -5.76
C CYS A 26 21.74 -2.50 -5.49
N LEU A 27 21.07 -1.65 -6.28
CA LEU A 27 21.04 -0.20 -6.06
C LEU A 27 20.35 0.16 -4.73
N MET A 28 19.24 -0.51 -4.37
CA MET A 28 18.57 -0.28 -3.08
C MET A 28 19.47 -0.62 -1.88
N PHE A 29 20.24 -1.70 -1.95
CA PHE A 29 21.14 -2.10 -0.86
C PHE A 29 22.44 -1.29 -0.83
N ALA A 30 22.93 -0.85 -2.00
CA ALA A 30 24.16 -0.07 -2.12
C ALA A 30 23.96 1.42 -1.76
N THR A 31 22.74 1.94 -1.90
CA THR A 31 22.45 3.33 -1.54
C THR A 31 22.37 3.47 -0.01
N PRO A 32 23.09 4.44 0.58
CA PRO A 32 23.02 4.67 2.01
C PRO A 32 21.60 5.10 2.38
N LYS A 33 21.08 4.54 3.48
CA LYS A 33 19.79 4.96 4.03
C LYS A 33 19.88 6.45 4.36
N ILE A 34 19.04 7.27 3.72
CA ILE A 34 18.92 8.68 4.07
C ILE A 34 18.34 8.73 5.49
N PRO A 35 19.08 9.25 6.48
CA PRO A 35 18.59 9.29 7.85
C PRO A 35 17.36 10.21 7.90
N HIS A 36 16.26 9.71 8.47
CA HIS A 36 15.09 10.54 8.71
C HIS A 36 15.44 11.57 9.79
N SER A 37 15.02 12.82 9.57
CA SER A 37 15.14 13.85 10.60
C SER A 37 14.25 13.48 11.79
N PRO A 38 14.71 13.62 13.04
CA PRO A 38 13.88 13.39 14.22
C PRO A 38 12.59 14.23 14.23
N LYS A 39 12.59 15.36 13.53
CA LYS A 39 11.41 16.24 13.39
C LYS A 39 10.32 15.65 12.49
N HIS A 40 10.60 14.59 11.73
CA HIS A 40 9.65 13.98 10.79
C HIS A 40 8.45 13.35 11.50
N HIS A 41 8.60 13.03 12.78
CA HIS A 41 7.56 12.44 13.62
C HIS A 41 6.83 13.45 14.51
N LEU A 42 7.18 14.75 14.42
CA LEU A 42 6.51 15.80 15.18
C LEU A 42 5.27 16.25 14.43
N PHE A 43 4.10 15.87 14.94
CA PHE A 43 2.83 16.29 14.38
C PHE A 43 2.38 17.64 14.95
N ALA A 44 1.57 18.36 14.16
CA ALA A 44 0.87 19.55 14.66
C ALA A 44 -0.13 19.19 15.77
N ASP A 45 -0.75 18.01 15.67
CA ASP A 45 -1.61 17.46 16.72
C ASP A 45 -0.79 16.69 17.74
N MET A 46 -0.61 17.26 18.93
CA MET A 46 0.05 16.63 20.09
C MET A 46 -0.94 16.40 21.24
N ARG A 47 -2.25 16.50 20.98
CA ARG A 47 -3.28 16.30 21.99
C ARG A 47 -3.36 14.82 22.38
N ASN A 48 -3.70 14.59 23.64
CA ASN A 48 -3.95 13.27 24.18
C ASN A 48 -5.33 13.25 24.84
N PHE A 49 -6.32 12.79 24.09
CA PHE A 49 -7.65 12.53 24.61
C PHE A 49 -7.79 11.05 24.93
N LEU A 50 -8.35 10.73 26.11
CA LEU A 50 -8.66 9.36 26.54
C LEU A 50 -7.45 8.40 26.52
N GLY A 51 -6.24 8.91 26.67
CA GLY A 51 -5.00 8.11 26.64
C GLY A 51 -4.45 7.82 25.24
N VAL A 52 -5.07 8.36 24.18
CA VAL A 52 -4.64 8.19 22.79
C VAL A 52 -3.79 9.40 22.35
N PRO A 53 -2.47 9.25 22.13
CA PRO A 53 -1.64 10.34 21.62
C PRO A 53 -1.98 10.67 20.15
N ASN A 54 -1.74 11.92 19.74
CA ASN A 54 -2.02 12.41 18.39
C ASN A 54 -3.48 12.11 17.98
N THR A 55 -4.42 12.30 18.92
CA THR A 55 -5.76 11.74 18.84
C THR A 55 -6.49 12.10 17.55
N LEU A 56 -6.38 13.34 17.08
CA LEU A 56 -7.08 13.73 15.86
C LEU A 56 -6.52 13.01 14.65
N ASN A 57 -5.19 12.83 14.56
CA ASN A 57 -4.59 12.05 13.47
C ASN A 57 -5.09 10.60 13.47
N VAL A 58 -5.25 9.99 14.66
CA VAL A 58 -5.78 8.63 14.78
C VAL A 58 -7.28 8.56 14.45
N ILE A 59 -8.09 9.50 14.95
CA ILE A 59 -9.55 9.49 14.72
C ILE A 59 -9.89 9.74 13.25
N THR A 60 -9.13 10.60 12.55
CA THR A 60 -9.34 10.85 11.12
C THR A 60 -9.06 9.64 10.23
N ASN A 61 -8.51 8.56 10.78
CA ASN A 61 -8.34 7.29 10.06
C ASN A 61 -9.63 6.44 10.03
N TYR A 62 -10.56 6.69 10.95
CA TYR A 62 -11.80 5.89 11.06
C TYR A 62 -12.70 5.94 9.82
N PRO A 63 -12.88 7.07 9.11
CA PRO A 63 -13.61 7.11 7.86
C PRO A 63 -13.08 6.13 6.80
N PHE A 64 -11.76 5.95 6.70
CA PHE A 64 -11.17 4.99 5.76
C PHE A 64 -11.51 3.55 6.12
N LEU A 65 -11.55 3.21 7.41
CA LEU A 65 -11.99 1.89 7.88
C LEU A 65 -13.45 1.63 7.49
N VAL A 66 -14.33 2.59 7.76
CA VAL A 66 -15.78 2.45 7.46
C VAL A 66 -16.00 2.30 5.97
N LEU A 67 -15.47 3.21 5.15
CA LEU A 67 -15.65 3.18 3.70
C LEU A 67 -14.95 1.98 3.05
N GLY A 68 -13.78 1.60 3.55
CA GLY A 68 -13.04 0.42 3.09
C GLY A 68 -13.82 -0.87 3.34
N VAL A 69 -14.31 -1.10 4.56
CA VAL A 69 -15.08 -2.31 4.89
C VAL A 69 -16.40 -2.36 4.13
N LEU A 70 -17.13 -1.24 4.06
CA LEU A 70 -18.38 -1.18 3.31
C LEU A 70 -18.15 -1.50 1.84
N GLY A 71 -17.18 -0.85 1.19
CA GLY A 71 -16.84 -1.13 -0.21
C GLY A 71 -16.42 -2.57 -0.44
N PHE A 72 -15.58 -3.13 0.43
CA PHE A 72 -15.13 -4.52 0.35
C PHE A 72 -16.29 -5.51 0.40
N VAL A 73 -17.21 -5.35 1.37
CA VAL A 73 -18.40 -6.20 1.50
C VAL A 73 -19.31 -6.05 0.28
N LEU A 74 -19.53 -4.83 -0.21
CA LEU A 74 -20.35 -4.57 -1.39
C LEU A 74 -19.78 -5.23 -2.65
N CYS A 75 -18.46 -5.16 -2.85
CA CYS A 75 -17.78 -5.84 -3.97
C CYS A 75 -18.00 -7.36 -3.94
N LEU A 76 -17.87 -7.98 -2.76
CA LEU A 76 -18.03 -9.43 -2.62
C LEU A 76 -19.49 -9.88 -2.66
N SER A 77 -20.43 -9.02 -2.28
CA SER A 77 -21.87 -9.31 -2.32
C SER A 77 -22.48 -9.30 -3.73
N GLY A 78 -21.74 -8.84 -4.74
CA GLY A 78 -22.11 -8.94 -6.15
C GLY A 78 -23.29 -8.06 -6.61
N ASN A 79 -23.85 -7.22 -5.72
CA ASN A 79 -25.13 -6.56 -5.97
C ASN A 79 -25.06 -5.03 -6.10
N SER A 80 -23.88 -4.41 -6.03
CA SER A 80 -23.78 -2.95 -5.82
C SER A 80 -22.98 -2.18 -6.86
N PHE A 81 -22.19 -2.85 -7.68
CA PHE A 81 -21.45 -2.20 -8.75
C PHE A 81 -21.87 -2.83 -10.08
N VAL A 82 -21.96 -2.02 -11.15
CA VAL A 82 -22.13 -2.50 -12.53
C VAL A 82 -20.81 -3.11 -13.00
N ILE A 83 -20.30 -4.08 -12.24
CA ILE A 83 -19.06 -4.77 -12.51
C ILE A 83 -19.34 -5.80 -13.58
N SER A 84 -18.62 -5.68 -14.69
CA SER A 84 -18.83 -6.52 -15.88
C SER A 84 -17.99 -7.80 -15.81
N SER A 85 -16.90 -7.80 -15.03
CA SER A 85 -15.94 -8.91 -15.02
C SER A 85 -15.44 -9.30 -13.63
N ARG A 86 -15.04 -10.58 -13.48
CA ARG A 86 -14.42 -11.09 -12.24
C ARG A 86 -13.09 -10.39 -11.90
N ALA A 87 -12.35 -9.95 -12.91
CA ALA A 87 -11.11 -9.22 -12.71
C ALA A 87 -11.37 -7.85 -12.07
N GLU A 88 -12.43 -7.17 -12.49
CA GLU A 88 -12.85 -5.90 -11.92
C GLU A 88 -13.32 -6.04 -10.47
N VAL A 89 -14.03 -7.13 -10.12
CA VAL A 89 -14.35 -7.44 -8.70
C VAL A 89 -13.07 -7.53 -7.85
N TRP A 90 -12.05 -8.24 -8.34
CA TRP A 90 -10.78 -8.39 -7.62
C TRP A 90 -10.02 -7.06 -7.51
N GLY A 91 -10.02 -6.23 -8.55
CA GLY A 91 -9.43 -4.89 -8.51
C GLY A 91 -10.07 -4.01 -7.43
N TRP A 92 -11.40 -3.93 -7.42
CA TRP A 92 -12.14 -3.18 -6.39
C TRP A 92 -11.96 -3.78 -4.99
N ALA A 93 -11.97 -5.11 -4.86
CA ALA A 93 -11.73 -5.76 -3.57
C ALA A 93 -10.33 -5.44 -3.02
N LEU A 94 -9.30 -5.44 -3.87
CA LEU A 94 -7.94 -5.05 -3.48
C LEU A 94 -7.85 -3.57 -3.11
N TYR A 95 -8.50 -2.69 -3.87
CA TYR A 95 -8.59 -1.26 -3.55
C TYR A 95 -9.18 -1.04 -2.15
N TYR A 96 -10.35 -1.61 -1.86
CA TYR A 96 -11.02 -1.44 -0.58
C TYR A 96 -10.31 -2.16 0.59
N ALA A 97 -9.63 -3.28 0.32
CA ALA A 97 -8.74 -3.90 1.29
C ALA A 97 -7.54 -3.00 1.61
N GLY A 98 -6.97 -2.34 0.59
CA GLY A 98 -5.96 -1.29 0.76
C GLY A 98 -6.46 -0.12 1.59
N THR A 99 -7.65 0.42 1.27
CA THR A 99 -8.28 1.52 2.04
C THR A 99 -8.50 1.14 3.50
N THR A 100 -8.96 -0.07 3.76
CA THR A 100 -9.12 -0.59 5.13
C THR A 100 -7.77 -0.67 5.84
N SER A 101 -6.73 -1.10 5.14
CA SER A 101 -5.37 -1.21 5.67
C SER A 101 -4.73 0.14 6.00
N VAL A 102 -5.08 1.23 5.29
CA VAL A 102 -4.66 2.61 5.63
C VAL A 102 -5.06 2.94 7.06
N ALA A 103 -6.30 2.61 7.46
CA ALA A 103 -6.77 2.96 8.78
C ALA A 103 -5.94 2.32 9.90
N PHE A 104 -5.56 1.05 9.74
CA PHE A 104 -4.74 0.33 10.70
C PHE A 104 -3.28 0.79 10.67
N GLY A 105 -2.69 0.86 9.48
CA GLY A 105 -1.28 1.25 9.29
C GLY A 105 -0.99 2.66 9.80
N SER A 106 -1.86 3.60 9.44
CA SER A 106 -1.75 4.99 9.85
C SER A 106 -1.97 5.16 11.34
N SER A 107 -2.98 4.51 11.92
CA SER A 107 -3.20 4.55 13.37
C SER A 107 -2.03 3.94 14.14
N TYR A 108 -1.47 2.82 13.67
CA TYR A 108 -0.32 2.17 14.30
C TYR A 108 0.93 3.07 14.32
N TYR A 109 1.13 3.87 13.28
CA TYR A 109 2.17 4.89 13.21
C TYR A 109 1.88 6.08 14.11
N HIS A 110 0.69 6.68 14.04
CA HIS A 110 0.35 7.87 14.82
C HIS A 110 0.25 7.63 16.34
N LEU A 111 -0.08 6.40 16.77
CA LEU A 111 -0.08 6.04 18.19
C LEU A 111 1.33 6.08 18.81
N LYS A 112 2.35 5.71 18.04
CA LYS A 112 3.75 5.75 18.49
C LYS A 112 4.64 6.00 17.27
N PRO A 113 4.90 7.26 16.91
CA PRO A 113 5.61 7.58 15.69
C PRO A 113 7.05 7.08 15.75
N ASP A 114 7.44 6.22 14.81
CA ASP A 114 8.82 5.76 14.63
C ASP A 114 9.11 5.39 13.17
N ASP A 115 10.39 5.36 12.80
CA ASP A 115 10.86 5.03 11.45
C ASP A 115 10.49 3.62 11.00
N ASN A 116 10.32 2.68 11.93
CA ASN A 116 9.93 1.30 11.60
C ASN A 116 8.43 1.18 11.35
N ARG A 117 7.63 2.12 11.85
CA ARG A 117 6.18 2.15 11.77
C ARG A 117 5.66 2.92 10.57
N VAL A 118 6.42 3.92 10.11
CA VAL A 118 6.05 4.75 8.94
C VAL A 118 5.83 3.91 7.67
N ILE A 119 6.48 2.74 7.58
CA ILE A 119 6.27 1.82 6.46
C ILE A 119 4.83 1.29 6.43
N TRP A 120 4.22 1.04 7.59
CA TRP A 120 2.85 0.53 7.67
C TRP A 120 1.81 1.58 7.31
N ASP A 121 2.12 2.87 7.48
CA ASP A 121 1.30 3.98 7.00
C ASP A 121 1.39 4.16 5.47
N LYS A 122 2.57 3.92 4.88
CA LYS A 122 2.82 4.12 3.44
C LYS A 122 2.48 2.92 2.56
N LEU A 123 2.65 1.69 3.06
CA LEU A 123 2.38 0.47 2.28
C LEU A 123 0.94 0.40 1.74
N PRO A 124 -0.10 0.69 2.53
CA PRO A 124 -1.48 0.68 2.04
C PRO A 124 -1.72 1.70 0.92
N LEU A 125 -1.07 2.87 0.97
CA LEU A 125 -1.19 3.89 -0.08
C LEU A 125 -0.63 3.41 -1.41
N LEU A 126 0.48 2.67 -1.40
CA LEU A 126 1.05 2.06 -2.60
C LEU A 126 0.06 1.06 -3.23
N MET A 127 -0.52 0.19 -2.39
CA MET A 127 -1.49 -0.81 -2.85
C MET A 127 -2.72 -0.17 -3.52
N ILE A 128 -3.22 0.93 -2.95
CA ILE A 128 -4.38 1.65 -3.49
C ILE A 128 -4.03 2.29 -4.84
N LEU A 129 -2.87 2.95 -4.93
CA LEU A 129 -2.44 3.67 -6.14
C LEU A 129 -2.26 2.72 -7.32
N ASP A 130 -1.72 1.52 -7.08
CA ASP A 130 -1.49 0.53 -8.14
C ASP A 130 -2.78 -0.17 -8.60
N CYS A 131 -3.89 -0.04 -7.85
CA CYS A 131 -5.19 -0.61 -8.18
C CYS A 131 -6.17 0.38 -8.82
N ALA A 132 -5.85 1.68 -8.84
CA ALA A 132 -6.68 2.76 -9.38
C ALA A 132 -6.28 3.10 -10.83
#